data_AF-A0A1C3YBM6-F1
#
_entry.id   AF-A0A1C3YBM6-F1
#
_cell.length_a   1.000
_cell.length_b   1.000
_cell.length_c   1.000
_cell.angle_alpha   90.00
_cell.angle_beta   90.00
_cell.angle_gamma   90.00
#
_symmetry.space_group_name_H-M   'P 1'
#
loop_
_entity.id
_entity.type
_entity.pdbx_description
1 polymer ?
#
loop_
_entity_poly.entity_id
_entity_poly.type
_entity_poly.pdbx_seq_one_letter_code
_entity_poly.pdbx_strand_id
1 'polypeptide(L)'
;MNKAITTISYALALSATLTFAGMAGAETSSGNNHNHSHSHDKQESVYDGYFHDDQVKARELSDWEGDWQSVYAYLVDGTLDPVMADKAKHGDKSAGEYRAYYEKGYKTDVDRIVIDGKKVTFFRGKESVTGDYETDGHEILTYNKGNRGVRFIFRKSAGDDAAPRFIQFSDHIVAPEKADHYHLYWGNDRAALLNEVTNWPTYYPASLNGKQIADEMLSH
;
A
#
# COMPACT_ATOMS: atom_id res chain seq x y z
N MET A 1 -47.65 -7.55 -44.60
CA MET A 1 -47.59 -8.27 -45.88
C MET A 1 -46.17 -8.82 -46.03
N ASN A 2 -46.08 -10.16 -46.14
CA ASN A 2 -44.99 -11.05 -46.62
C ASN A 2 -43.57 -10.92 -46.00
N LYS A 3 -43.10 -11.88 -45.16
CA LYS A 3 -42.57 -13.26 -45.42
C LYS A 3 -41.15 -13.22 -46.04
N ALA A 4 -40.13 -14.02 -45.71
CA ALA A 4 -39.93 -15.30 -44.99
C ALA A 4 -38.43 -15.39 -44.57
N ILE A 5 -38.03 -15.93 -43.40
CA ILE A 5 -37.63 -17.33 -43.07
C ILE A 5 -36.90 -18.10 -44.19
N THR A 6 -35.63 -18.48 -43.96
CA THR A 6 -35.14 -19.87 -44.11
C THR A 6 -33.82 -20.12 -43.35
N THR A 7 -33.84 -21.16 -42.52
CA THR A 7 -32.75 -21.84 -41.79
C THR A 7 -31.97 -22.77 -42.73
N ILE A 8 -30.76 -23.20 -42.36
CA ILE A 8 -30.27 -24.61 -42.47
C ILE A 8 -29.02 -24.77 -41.60
N SER A 9 -29.09 -25.77 -40.71
CA SER A 9 -28.00 -26.34 -39.94
C SER A 9 -27.35 -27.50 -40.71
N TYR A 10 -26.05 -27.71 -40.55
CA TYR A 10 -25.41 -29.00 -40.83
C TYR A 10 -24.43 -29.36 -39.71
N ALA A 11 -24.65 -30.54 -39.12
CA ALA A 11 -23.72 -31.26 -38.28
C ALA A 11 -23.15 -32.43 -39.10
N LEU A 12 -21.86 -32.77 -38.94
CA LEU A 12 -21.39 -34.15 -38.72
C LEU A 12 -19.86 -34.18 -38.44
N ALA A 13 -19.50 -35.06 -37.51
CA ALA A 13 -18.16 -35.37 -37.02
C ALA A 13 -17.38 -36.36 -37.92
N LEU A 14 -16.06 -36.46 -37.75
CA LEU A 14 -15.33 -37.75 -37.66
C LEU A 14 -13.85 -37.58 -37.24
N SER A 15 -13.43 -38.56 -36.46
CA SER A 15 -12.20 -38.80 -35.70
C SER A 15 -11.00 -39.32 -36.51
N ALA A 16 -9.78 -39.15 -35.98
CA ALA A 16 -8.71 -40.16 -36.09
C ALA A 16 -7.64 -39.99 -34.99
N THR A 17 -7.51 -41.01 -34.13
CA THR A 17 -6.44 -41.25 -33.18
C THR A 17 -5.26 -41.97 -33.84
N LEU A 18 -4.02 -41.59 -33.52
CA LEU A 18 -2.82 -42.36 -33.85
C LEU A 18 -2.01 -42.62 -32.56
N THR A 19 -1.95 -43.88 -32.15
CA THR A 19 -1.06 -44.40 -31.09
C THR A 19 0.17 -45.02 -31.73
N PHE A 20 1.36 -44.71 -31.21
CA PHE A 20 2.59 -45.46 -31.50
C PHE A 20 3.13 -46.03 -30.19
N ALA A 21 3.45 -47.33 -30.19
CA ALA A 21 4.02 -48.08 -29.08
C ALA A 21 5.42 -48.61 -29.44
N GLY A 22 6.26 -48.79 -28.42
CA GLY A 22 7.59 -49.43 -28.46
C GLY A 22 8.62 -48.53 -27.77
N MET A 23 9.46 -48.96 -26.82
CA MET A 23 9.89 -50.28 -26.38
C MET A 23 10.45 -50.16 -24.95
N ALA A 24 10.34 -51.20 -24.14
CA ALA A 24 10.87 -51.26 -22.78
C ALA A 24 12.40 -51.49 -22.78
N GLY A 25 13.09 -50.85 -21.85
CA GLY A 25 14.44 -51.19 -21.38
C GLY A 25 14.55 -50.81 -19.91
N ALA A 26 14.82 -51.80 -19.05
CA ALA A 26 15.17 -51.60 -17.66
C ALA A 26 16.66 -51.90 -17.50
N GLU A 27 17.41 -51.04 -16.81
CA GLU A 27 18.55 -51.34 -15.93
C GLU A 27 18.91 -50.08 -15.09
N THR A 28 19.66 -50.32 -14.03
CA THR A 28 19.69 -49.68 -12.71
C THR A 28 20.64 -48.49 -12.51
N SER A 29 20.24 -47.64 -11.54
CA SER A 29 21.05 -46.83 -10.60
C SER A 29 22.14 -45.87 -11.11
N SER A 30 21.92 -44.57 -10.91
CA SER A 30 22.93 -43.65 -10.37
C SER A 30 22.23 -42.40 -9.84
N GLY A 31 22.59 -41.98 -8.62
CA GLY A 31 21.93 -40.91 -7.89
C GLY A 31 22.05 -39.56 -8.59
N ASN A 32 20.91 -38.94 -8.87
CA ASN A 32 20.84 -37.50 -9.08
C ASN A 32 20.46 -36.85 -7.75
N ASN A 33 21.45 -36.28 -7.08
CA ASN A 33 21.24 -35.23 -6.10
C ASN A 33 20.52 -34.08 -6.84
N HIS A 34 19.19 -34.04 -6.74
CA HIS A 34 18.44 -32.84 -7.04
C HIS A 34 18.75 -31.83 -5.94
N ASN A 35 19.84 -31.10 -6.12
CA ASN A 35 20.12 -29.90 -5.38
C ASN A 35 19.03 -28.90 -5.78
N HIS A 36 17.93 -28.86 -5.03
CA HIS A 36 16.96 -27.78 -5.11
C HIS A 36 17.67 -26.53 -4.58
N SER A 37 18.39 -25.85 -5.48
CA SER A 37 18.74 -24.46 -5.28
C SER A 37 17.44 -23.68 -5.29
N HIS A 38 16.84 -23.52 -4.10
CA HIS A 38 15.87 -22.47 -3.87
C HIS A 38 16.62 -21.15 -4.03
N SER A 39 16.67 -20.66 -5.26
CA SER A 39 16.78 -19.24 -5.51
C SER A 39 15.58 -18.63 -4.78
N HIS A 40 15.82 -18.05 -3.62
CA HIS A 40 14.87 -17.14 -2.99
C HIS A 40 14.84 -15.87 -3.84
N ASP A 41 14.26 -15.96 -5.04
CA ASP A 41 13.77 -14.78 -5.73
C ASP A 41 12.68 -14.24 -4.81
N LYS A 42 13.02 -13.16 -4.10
CA LYS A 42 12.13 -12.45 -3.17
C LYS A 42 10.86 -12.18 -3.96
N GLN A 43 9.76 -12.85 -3.61
CA GLN A 43 8.48 -12.66 -4.29
C GLN A 43 8.12 -11.18 -4.16
N GLU A 44 8.28 -10.45 -5.26
CA GLU A 44 8.02 -9.02 -5.34
C GLU A 44 6.55 -8.80 -4.98
N SER A 45 6.32 -8.14 -3.84
CA SER A 45 4.99 -7.94 -3.27
C SER A 45 4.45 -6.55 -3.59
N VAL A 46 3.12 -6.43 -3.65
CA VAL A 46 2.43 -5.13 -3.73
C VAL A 46 2.89 -4.21 -2.59
N TYR A 47 3.03 -4.79 -1.39
CA TYR A 47 3.48 -4.10 -0.19
C TYR A 47 4.88 -3.47 -0.34
N ASP A 48 5.79 -4.20 -0.97
CA ASP A 48 7.16 -3.75 -1.29
C ASP A 48 7.21 -2.74 -2.45
N GLY A 49 6.07 -2.41 -3.06
CA GLY A 49 5.95 -1.45 -4.15
C GLY A 49 6.15 -2.05 -5.55
N TYR A 50 5.94 -3.36 -5.70
CA TYR A 50 6.01 -4.05 -6.99
C TYR A 50 4.63 -4.59 -7.37
N PHE A 51 3.99 -3.93 -8.32
CA PHE A 51 2.64 -4.24 -8.78
C PHE A 51 2.46 -3.83 -10.24
N HIS A 52 1.41 -4.29 -10.91
CA HIS A 52 1.05 -3.85 -12.25
C HIS A 52 -0.05 -2.77 -12.20
N ASP A 53 -0.11 -1.88 -13.20
CA ASP A 53 -1.07 -0.76 -13.22
C ASP A 53 -2.52 -1.25 -13.22
N ASP A 54 -2.79 -2.41 -13.81
CA ASP A 54 -4.11 -3.02 -13.84
C ASP A 54 -4.59 -3.55 -12.48
N GLN A 55 -3.67 -3.75 -11.53
CA GLN A 55 -4.00 -4.10 -10.15
C GLN A 55 -4.49 -2.87 -9.36
N VAL A 56 -4.15 -1.65 -9.80
CA VAL A 56 -4.55 -0.43 -9.10
C VAL A 56 -6.04 -0.17 -9.33
N LYS A 57 -6.82 -0.10 -8.25
CA LYS A 57 -8.26 0.16 -8.28
C LYS A 57 -8.59 1.40 -7.46
N ALA A 58 -9.65 2.10 -7.86
CA ALA A 58 -10.17 3.21 -7.07
C ALA A 58 -10.56 2.74 -5.67
N ARG A 59 -10.30 3.60 -4.68
CA ARG A 59 -10.59 3.37 -3.26
C ARG A 59 -11.45 4.50 -2.71
N GLU A 60 -12.27 4.18 -1.74
CA GLU A 60 -13.15 5.14 -1.06
C GLU A 60 -12.54 5.58 0.26
N LEU A 61 -12.94 6.75 0.80
CA LEU A 61 -12.41 7.25 2.07
C LEU A 61 -12.69 6.30 3.24
N SER A 62 -13.74 5.48 3.11
CA SER A 62 -14.12 4.45 4.08
C SER A 62 -13.01 3.43 4.31
N ASP A 63 -12.08 3.23 3.37
CA ASP A 63 -10.91 2.35 3.56
C ASP A 63 -10.00 2.82 4.71
N TRP A 64 -10.03 4.11 5.05
CA TRP A 64 -9.30 4.73 6.15
C TRP A 64 -10.19 5.17 7.32
N GLU A 65 -11.47 4.78 7.34
CA GLU A 65 -12.40 5.13 8.43
C GLU A 65 -11.89 4.63 9.78
N GLY A 66 -11.86 5.51 10.78
CA GLY A 66 -11.33 5.17 12.10
C GLY A 66 -10.75 6.36 12.85
N ASP A 67 -10.16 6.03 14.01
CA ASP A 67 -9.44 6.97 14.87
C ASP A 67 -7.96 6.64 14.85
N TRP A 68 -7.13 7.64 14.58
CA TRP A 68 -5.73 7.46 14.19
C TRP A 68 -4.81 8.37 14.99
N GLN A 69 -3.65 7.85 15.40
CA GLN A 69 -2.64 8.57 16.17
C GLN A 69 -1.33 8.67 15.39
N SER A 70 -0.66 9.82 15.48
CA SER A 70 0.66 10.04 14.90
C SER A 70 1.73 9.24 15.65
N VAL A 71 2.63 8.59 14.90
CA VAL A 71 3.78 7.89 15.50
C VAL A 71 4.92 8.82 15.92
N TYR A 72 4.84 10.11 15.60
CA TYR A 72 5.94 11.05 15.82
C TYR A 72 6.36 11.15 17.29
N ALA A 73 5.38 11.17 18.21
CA ALA A 73 5.65 11.24 19.65
C ALA A 73 6.47 10.03 20.14
N TYR A 74 6.18 8.83 19.63
CA TYR A 74 6.90 7.59 19.96
C TYR A 74 8.30 7.52 19.37
N LEU A 75 8.55 8.21 18.26
CA LEU A 75 9.91 8.42 17.79
C LEU A 75 10.65 9.36 18.77
N VAL A 76 10.06 10.52 19.06
CA VAL A 76 10.69 11.55 19.90
C VAL A 76 11.04 11.03 21.30
N ASP A 77 10.13 10.30 21.95
CA ASP A 77 10.33 9.80 23.32
C ASP A 77 11.25 8.56 23.43
N GLY A 78 11.64 7.97 22.29
CA GLY A 78 12.53 6.80 22.22
C GLY A 78 11.82 5.45 22.20
N THR A 79 10.49 5.40 22.26
CA THR A 79 9.71 4.16 22.17
C THR A 79 10.03 3.36 20.90
N LEU A 80 10.31 4.03 19.78
CA LEU A 80 10.67 3.41 18.51
C LEU A 80 12.18 3.13 18.33
N ASP A 81 13.02 3.36 19.33
CA ASP A 81 14.46 3.09 19.23
C ASP A 81 14.79 1.62 18.88
N PRO A 82 14.08 0.60 19.39
CA PRO A 82 14.29 -0.78 18.95
C PRO A 82 14.08 -0.99 17.45
N VAL A 83 13.10 -0.29 16.85
CA VAL A 83 12.84 -0.34 15.40
C VAL A 83 14.04 0.24 14.63
N MET A 84 14.58 1.37 15.08
CA MET A 84 15.75 1.99 14.44
C MET A 84 17.01 1.11 14.57
N ALA A 85 17.20 0.50 15.74
CA ALA A 85 18.29 -0.44 15.98
C ALA A 85 18.18 -1.68 15.08
N ASP A 86 16.96 -2.19 14.86
CA ASP A 86 16.76 -3.34 13.99
C ASP A 86 17.01 -3.02 12.51
N LYS A 87 16.49 -1.88 12.02
CA LYS A 87 16.78 -1.40 10.67
C LYS A 87 18.28 -1.18 10.43
N ALA A 88 19.03 -0.76 11.45
CA ALA A 88 20.48 -0.62 11.38
C ALA A 88 21.22 -1.96 11.22
N LYS A 89 20.68 -3.08 11.72
CA LYS A 89 21.30 -4.41 11.52
C LYS A 89 21.16 -4.90 10.08
N HIS A 90 20.10 -4.47 9.39
CA HIS A 90 19.71 -4.99 8.08
C HIS A 90 19.89 -3.98 6.93
N GLY A 91 20.38 -2.78 7.22
CA GLY A 91 20.43 -1.68 6.26
C GLY A 91 21.80 -1.00 6.13
N ASP A 92 21.79 0.16 5.46
CA ASP A 92 22.99 0.91 5.06
C ASP A 92 23.33 2.10 5.98
N LYS A 93 22.60 2.25 7.10
CA LYS A 93 22.71 3.39 8.02
C LYS A 93 22.82 2.92 9.46
N SER A 94 23.45 3.75 10.29
CA SER A 94 23.40 3.59 11.74
C SER A 94 21.99 3.85 12.28
N ALA A 95 21.71 3.38 13.51
CA ALA A 95 20.43 3.62 14.16
C ALA A 95 20.13 5.12 14.33
N GLY A 96 21.15 5.94 14.59
CA GLY A 96 21.01 7.39 14.70
C GLY A 96 20.67 8.07 13.37
N GLU A 97 21.26 7.60 12.27
CA GLU A 97 20.94 8.10 10.93
C GLU A 97 19.53 7.67 10.49
N TYR A 98 19.11 6.45 10.83
CA TYR A 98 17.72 6.03 10.64
C TYR A 98 16.76 6.88 11.44
N ARG A 99 17.05 7.11 12.73
CA ARG A 99 16.24 7.99 13.58
C ARG A 99 16.10 9.38 12.96
N ALA A 100 17.18 9.99 12.49
CA ALA A 100 17.15 11.30 11.84
C ALA A 100 16.37 11.30 10.50
N TYR A 101 16.43 10.21 9.74
CA TYR A 101 15.63 10.02 8.53
C TYR A 101 14.13 9.94 8.85
N TYR A 102 13.75 9.07 9.78
CA TYR A 102 12.36 8.90 10.21
C TYR A 102 11.83 10.12 10.98
N GLU A 103 12.69 10.89 11.63
CA GLU A 103 12.28 12.15 12.27
C GLU A 103 11.78 13.15 11.23
N LYS A 104 12.49 13.30 10.09
CA LYS A 104 12.02 14.13 8.99
C LYS A 104 10.72 13.59 8.38
N GLY A 105 10.64 12.26 8.23
CA GLY A 105 9.45 11.58 7.71
C GLY A 105 8.21 11.79 8.58
N TYR A 106 8.29 11.44 9.85
CA TYR A 106 7.14 11.41 10.74
C TYR A 106 6.74 12.76 11.32
N LYS A 107 7.63 13.76 11.30
CA LYS A 107 7.38 15.05 11.94
C LYS A 107 6.07 15.68 11.48
N THR A 108 5.19 15.94 12.45
CA THR A 108 3.90 16.61 12.27
C THR A 108 3.48 17.25 13.58
N ASP A 109 2.67 18.31 13.50
CA ASP A 109 1.93 18.88 14.63
C ASP A 109 0.50 18.34 14.74
N VAL A 110 0.05 17.55 13.75
CA VAL A 110 -1.25 16.86 13.76
C VAL A 110 -1.10 15.52 14.47
N ASP A 111 -1.47 15.47 15.74
CA ASP A 111 -1.26 14.32 16.63
C ASP A 111 -2.34 13.23 16.49
N ARG A 112 -3.55 13.60 16.06
CA ARG A 112 -4.66 12.67 15.87
C ARG A 112 -5.49 13.03 14.64
N ILE A 113 -6.03 12.01 13.97
CA ILE A 113 -6.96 12.16 12.85
C ILE A 113 -8.16 11.25 13.08
N VAL A 114 -9.36 11.78 12.92
CA VAL A 114 -10.60 10.98 12.95
C VAL A 114 -11.26 11.06 11.57
N ILE A 115 -11.56 9.89 11.01
CA ILE A 115 -12.21 9.72 9.71
C ILE A 115 -13.54 9.00 9.96
N ASP A 116 -14.65 9.65 9.60
CA ASP A 116 -16.02 9.15 9.77
C ASP A 116 -16.86 9.50 8.52
N GLY A 117 -17.14 8.50 7.69
CA GLY A 117 -17.76 8.69 6.39
C GLY A 117 -16.95 9.63 5.49
N LYS A 118 -17.52 10.80 5.15
CA LYS A 118 -16.83 11.82 4.34
C LYS A 118 -15.98 12.78 5.16
N LYS A 119 -16.12 12.76 6.48
CA LYS A 119 -15.56 13.76 7.38
C LYS A 119 -14.16 13.35 7.83
N VAL A 120 -13.20 14.26 7.70
CA VAL A 120 -11.85 14.11 8.25
C VAL A 120 -11.58 15.26 9.21
N THR A 121 -11.24 14.93 10.45
CA THR A 121 -10.90 15.90 11.49
C THR A 121 -9.45 15.75 11.89
N PHE A 122 -8.70 16.85 11.79
CA PHE A 122 -7.27 16.93 12.12
C PHE A 122 -7.12 17.64 13.46
N PHE A 123 -6.53 16.96 14.43
CA PHE A 123 -6.29 17.51 15.77
C PHE A 123 -4.85 17.99 15.90
N ARG A 124 -4.67 19.13 16.57
CA ARG A 124 -3.38 19.65 17.06
C ARG A 124 -3.53 19.90 18.55
N GLY A 125 -3.32 18.85 19.34
CA GLY A 125 -3.61 18.85 20.76
C GLY A 125 -5.10 19.09 21.03
N LYS A 126 -5.46 20.29 21.53
CA LYS A 126 -6.86 20.64 21.84
C LYS A 126 -7.60 21.32 20.69
N GLU A 127 -6.87 21.81 19.70
CA GLU A 127 -7.44 22.45 18.53
C GLU A 127 -7.74 21.42 17.45
N SER A 128 -8.72 21.69 16.61
CA SER A 128 -9.07 20.81 15.50
C SER A 128 -9.66 21.58 14.34
N VAL A 129 -9.44 21.08 13.13
CA VAL A 129 -10.11 21.53 11.90
C VAL A 129 -10.72 20.33 11.20
N THR A 130 -11.88 20.53 10.57
CA THR A 130 -12.65 19.47 9.94
C THR A 130 -12.96 19.82 8.49
N GLY A 131 -12.87 18.85 7.60
CA GLY A 131 -13.34 18.95 6.21
C GLY A 131 -14.18 17.74 5.81
N ASP A 132 -15.13 17.95 4.91
CA ASP A 132 -15.73 16.87 4.15
C ASP A 132 -14.92 16.67 2.86
N TYR A 133 -14.63 15.43 2.51
CA TYR A 133 -13.73 15.07 1.42
C TYR A 133 -14.40 14.15 0.41
N GLU A 134 -14.10 14.38 -0.87
CA GLU A 134 -14.55 13.57 -1.98
C GLU A 134 -13.34 13.07 -2.78
N THR A 135 -13.48 11.90 -3.41
CA THR A 135 -12.39 11.33 -4.22
C THR A 135 -11.99 12.27 -5.35
N ASP A 136 -10.69 12.38 -5.57
CA ASP A 136 -10.04 13.13 -6.66
C ASP A 136 -9.08 12.21 -7.45
N GLY A 137 -9.38 10.91 -7.42
CA GLY A 137 -8.64 9.87 -8.14
C GLY A 137 -7.40 9.36 -7.39
N HIS A 138 -6.45 8.82 -8.15
CA HIS A 138 -5.19 8.31 -7.64
C HIS A 138 -4.05 8.60 -8.63
N GLU A 139 -2.82 8.55 -8.14
CA GLU A 139 -1.60 8.70 -8.94
C GLU A 139 -0.62 7.58 -8.60
N ILE A 140 -0.01 6.97 -9.62
CA ILE A 140 1.06 5.98 -9.45
C ILE A 140 2.41 6.72 -9.51
N LEU A 141 3.20 6.59 -8.46
CA LEU A 141 4.53 7.17 -8.34
C LEU A 141 5.60 6.09 -8.53
N THR A 142 6.67 6.42 -9.25
CA THR A 142 7.85 5.56 -9.41
C THR A 142 9.03 6.21 -8.69
N TYR A 143 9.66 5.47 -7.79
CA TYR A 143 10.80 5.95 -7.01
C TYR A 143 12.13 5.55 -7.64
N ASN A 144 13.22 6.22 -7.23
CA ASN A 144 14.56 6.01 -7.80
C ASN A 144 15.06 4.56 -7.72
N LYS A 145 14.59 3.78 -6.74
CA LYS A 145 14.96 2.36 -6.57
C LYS A 145 14.17 1.44 -7.51
N GLY A 146 13.25 1.96 -8.31
CA GLY A 146 12.38 1.20 -9.22
C GLY A 146 11.08 0.71 -8.58
N ASN A 147 10.99 0.70 -7.24
CA ASN A 147 9.73 0.45 -6.55
C ASN A 147 8.76 1.61 -6.75
N ARG A 148 7.47 1.33 -6.55
CA ARG A 148 6.36 2.24 -6.84
C ARG A 148 5.45 2.39 -5.63
N GLY A 149 4.61 3.42 -5.65
CA GLY A 149 3.56 3.62 -4.66
C GLY A 149 2.34 4.26 -5.30
N VAL A 150 1.19 4.16 -4.64
CA VAL A 150 -0.05 4.80 -5.09
C VAL A 150 -0.44 5.88 -4.10
N ARG A 151 -0.75 7.09 -4.59
CA ARG A 151 -1.38 8.15 -3.82
C ARG A 151 -2.87 8.17 -4.11
N PHE A 152 -3.71 7.87 -3.12
CA PHE A 152 -5.16 8.04 -3.21
C PHE A 152 -5.54 9.44 -2.75
N ILE A 153 -6.15 10.22 -3.62
CA ILE A 153 -6.28 11.66 -3.45
C ILE A 153 -7.74 12.00 -3.17
N PHE A 154 -7.94 12.88 -2.19
CA PHE A 154 -9.24 13.43 -1.86
C PHE A 154 -9.18 14.95 -1.80
N ARG A 155 -10.23 15.59 -2.30
CA ARG A 155 -10.39 17.04 -2.33
C ARG A 155 -11.48 17.44 -1.35
N LYS A 156 -11.20 18.47 -0.54
CA LYS A 156 -12.16 19.06 0.38
C LYS A 156 -13.33 19.66 -0.40
N SER A 157 -14.54 19.25 -0.08
CA SER A 157 -15.80 19.73 -0.68
C SER A 157 -16.54 20.70 0.25
N ALA A 158 -16.40 20.55 1.57
CA ALA A 158 -16.98 21.43 2.59
C ALA A 158 -16.17 21.39 3.91
N GLY A 159 -16.60 22.17 4.90
CA GLY A 159 -15.99 22.24 6.24
C GLY A 159 -15.18 23.51 6.47
N ASP A 160 -14.31 23.48 7.47
CA ASP A 160 -13.55 24.64 7.93
C ASP A 160 -12.58 25.14 6.87
N ASP A 161 -12.46 26.45 6.70
CA ASP A 161 -11.53 27.06 5.73
C ASP A 161 -10.08 26.61 5.96
N ALA A 162 -9.69 26.42 7.22
CA ALA A 162 -8.37 26.00 7.65
C ALA A 162 -8.07 24.50 7.40
N ALA A 163 -9.08 23.66 7.13
CA ALA A 163 -8.84 22.27 6.76
C ALA A 163 -8.15 22.19 5.38
N PRO A 164 -7.20 21.26 5.16
CA PRO A 164 -6.45 21.18 3.90
C PRO A 164 -7.36 21.01 2.68
N ARG A 165 -7.09 21.70 1.56
CA ARG A 165 -7.90 21.51 0.33
C ARG A 165 -7.71 20.12 -0.29
N PHE A 166 -6.54 19.52 -0.12
CA PHE A 166 -6.22 18.18 -0.61
C PHE A 166 -5.58 17.34 0.49
N ILE A 167 -5.94 16.06 0.50
CA ILE A 167 -5.25 15.02 1.26
C ILE A 167 -4.92 13.84 0.34
N GLN A 168 -3.79 13.18 0.59
CA GLN A 168 -3.31 12.05 -0.20
C GLN A 168 -2.84 10.94 0.73
N PHE A 169 -3.44 9.76 0.61
CA PHE A 169 -3.08 8.57 1.37
C PHE A 169 -2.09 7.70 0.61
N SER A 170 -1.16 7.09 1.33
CA SER A 170 -0.28 6.01 0.88
C SER A 170 -0.14 5.00 2.01
N ASP A 171 -0.55 3.76 1.80
CA ASP A 171 -0.68 2.73 2.85
C ASP A 171 -0.28 1.33 2.39
N HIS A 172 0.52 1.23 1.32
CA HIS A 172 1.02 -0.03 0.75
C HIS A 172 -0.07 -0.92 0.11
N ILE A 173 -1.31 -0.44 0.03
CA ILE A 173 -2.45 -1.12 -0.59
C ILE A 173 -2.77 -0.43 -1.92
N VAL A 174 -3.09 -1.20 -2.96
CA VAL A 174 -3.37 -0.65 -4.32
C VAL A 174 -4.82 -0.84 -4.79
N ALA A 175 -5.65 -1.52 -4.01
CA ALA A 175 -7.06 -1.81 -4.32
C ALA A 175 -7.92 -1.75 -3.04
N PRO A 176 -9.27 -1.74 -3.12
CA PRO A 176 -10.14 -1.66 -1.94
C PRO A 176 -9.81 -2.65 -0.84
N GLU A 177 -9.33 -2.12 0.29
CA GLU A 177 -8.95 -2.85 1.50
C GLU A 177 -8.80 -1.83 2.64
N LYS A 178 -9.09 -2.27 3.87
CA LYS A 178 -8.94 -1.43 5.06
C LYS A 178 -7.46 -1.19 5.34
N ALA A 179 -7.08 0.05 5.64
CA ALA A 179 -5.71 0.38 6.00
C ALA A 179 -5.37 -0.14 7.40
N ASP A 180 -4.18 -0.71 7.56
CA ASP A 180 -3.60 -1.03 8.88
C ASP A 180 -2.88 0.19 9.46
N HIS A 181 -2.18 0.94 8.61
CA HIS A 181 -1.55 2.22 8.90
C HIS A 181 -1.44 3.01 7.59
N TYR A 182 -1.11 4.31 7.66
CA TYR A 182 -0.90 5.09 6.45
C TYR A 182 0.06 6.26 6.64
N HIS A 183 0.61 6.71 5.52
CA HIS A 183 1.22 8.02 5.36
C HIS A 183 0.20 9.00 4.77
N LEU A 184 0.12 10.19 5.36
CA LEU A 184 -0.80 11.23 4.91
C LEU A 184 -0.05 12.48 4.48
N TYR A 185 -0.42 13.01 3.32
CA TYR A 185 0.11 14.25 2.77
C TYR A 185 -1.04 15.21 2.57
N TRP A 186 -0.93 16.43 3.06
CA TRP A 186 -2.03 17.40 3.00
C TRP A 186 -1.55 18.80 2.71
N GLY A 187 -2.38 19.58 2.03
CA GLY A 187 -2.06 20.94 1.66
C GLY A 187 -3.08 21.55 0.71
N ASN A 188 -2.70 22.67 0.11
CA ASN A 188 -3.58 23.43 -0.78
C ASN A 188 -3.23 23.30 -2.27
N ASP A 189 -2.11 22.63 -2.57
CA ASP A 189 -1.63 22.36 -3.93
C ASP A 189 -1.49 20.85 -4.12
N ARG A 190 -2.38 20.27 -4.93
CA ARG A 190 -2.42 18.83 -5.25
C ARG A 190 -1.10 18.35 -5.85
N ALA A 191 -0.51 19.12 -6.77
CA ALA A 191 0.66 18.69 -7.53
C ALA A 191 1.92 18.78 -6.67
N ALA A 192 2.03 19.81 -5.83
CA ALA A 192 3.14 19.93 -4.89
C ALA A 192 3.22 18.73 -3.92
N LEU A 193 2.08 18.22 -3.45
CA LEU A 193 2.03 17.05 -2.55
C LEU A 193 2.52 15.74 -3.19
N LEU A 194 2.43 15.60 -4.52
CA LEU A 194 2.97 14.44 -5.24
C LEU A 194 4.51 14.49 -5.32
N ASN A 195 5.08 15.70 -5.26
CA ASN A 195 6.53 15.91 -5.24
C ASN A 195 7.11 15.82 -3.81
N GLU A 196 6.27 15.84 -2.77
CA GLU A 196 6.69 15.66 -1.39
C GLU A 196 6.98 14.18 -1.10
N VAL A 197 8.26 13.89 -0.88
CA VAL A 197 8.80 12.55 -0.60
C VAL A 197 9.69 12.52 0.64
N THR A 198 9.80 13.64 1.36
CA THR A 198 10.71 13.81 2.50
C THR A 198 9.98 13.81 3.84
N ASN A 199 8.81 14.43 3.90
CA ASN A 199 7.92 14.44 5.06
C ASN A 199 6.64 13.67 4.71
N TRP A 200 6.38 12.63 5.49
CA TRP A 200 5.30 11.66 5.31
C TRP A 200 4.76 11.26 6.69
N PRO A 201 4.03 12.17 7.35
CA PRO A 201 3.41 11.91 8.64
C PRO A 201 2.64 10.60 8.62
N THR A 202 2.89 9.77 9.64
CA THR A 202 2.46 8.37 9.65
C THR A 202 1.55 8.10 10.84
N TYR A 203 0.48 7.37 10.57
CA TYR A 203 -0.61 7.17 11.52
C TYR A 203 -0.97 5.69 11.65
N TYR A 204 -1.18 5.27 12.89
CA TYR A 204 -1.68 3.94 13.28
C TYR A 204 -3.00 4.08 14.05
N PRO A 205 -3.80 3.01 14.21
CA PRO A 205 -5.04 3.07 14.96
C PRO A 205 -4.82 3.56 16.39
N ALA A 206 -5.69 4.45 16.87
CA ALA A 206 -5.60 5.06 18.20
C ALA A 206 -5.76 4.04 19.35
N SER A 207 -6.26 2.84 19.06
CA SER A 207 -6.38 1.74 20.02
C SER A 207 -5.06 1.05 20.36
N LEU A 208 -4.02 1.24 19.54
CA LEU A 208 -2.70 0.65 19.79
C LEU A 208 -1.90 1.50 20.78
N ASN A 209 -1.08 0.87 21.61
CA ASN A 209 -0.06 1.59 22.37
C ASN A 209 1.29 1.59 21.62
N GLY A 210 2.22 2.44 22.05
CA GLY A 210 3.53 2.57 21.41
C GLY A 210 4.34 1.26 21.31
N LYS A 211 4.19 0.33 22.25
CA LYS A 211 4.84 -0.99 22.15
C LYS A 211 4.21 -1.84 21.03
N GLN A 212 2.88 -1.86 20.93
CA GLN A 212 2.20 -2.59 19.86
C GLN A 212 2.58 -2.04 18.48
N ILE A 213 2.64 -0.71 18.34
CA ILE A 213 3.11 -0.06 17.11
C ILE A 213 4.56 -0.45 16.80
N ALA A 214 5.45 -0.47 17.80
CA ALA A 214 6.82 -0.92 17.62
C ALA A 214 6.92 -2.39 17.18
N ASP A 215 6.12 -3.28 17.79
CA ASP A 215 6.06 -4.71 17.44
C ASP A 215 5.56 -4.91 15.99
N GLU A 216 4.56 -4.14 15.55
CA GLU A 216 4.07 -4.13 14.17
C GLU A 216 5.16 -3.63 13.21
N MET A 217 5.82 -2.51 13.52
CA MET A 217 6.92 -1.98 12.71
C MET A 217 8.12 -2.92 12.59
N LEU A 218 8.37 -3.78 13.59
CA LEU A 218 9.41 -4.80 13.56
C LEU A 218 9.04 -6.02 12.72
N SER A 219 7.75 -6.19 12.43
CA SER A 219 7.26 -7.28 11.57
C SER A 219 7.34 -6.94 10.08
N HIS A 220 7.76 -5.72 9.73
CA HIS A 220 7.91 -5.18 8.39
C HIS A 220 9.37 -4.85 8.02
#